data_AF-A0A9N8X2F4-F1
#
_entry.id   AF-A0A9N8X2F4-F1
#
_cell.length_a   1.000
_cell.length_b   1.000
_cell.length_c   1.000
_cell.angle_alpha   90.00
_cell.angle_beta   90.00
_cell.angle_gamma   90.00
#
_symmetry.space_group_name_H-M   'P 1'
#
loop_
_entity.id
_entity.type
_entity.pdbx_description
1 polymer ?
#
loop_
_entity_poly.entity_id
_entity_poly.type
_entity_poly.pdbx_seq_one_letter_code
_entity_poly.pdbx_strand_id
1 'polypeptide(L)' 'MSNSLFINEKTSGFTVEPAHTSVPLATCKTQAEAIAWAKKNHPASPLHVARVRHLNDKRIPDHWRKV' A
#
# COMPACT_ATOMS: atom_id res chain seq x y z
N MET A 1 2.51 16.99 -5.96
CA MET A 1 3.19 15.74 -6.33
C MET A 1 2.44 14.60 -5.66
N SER A 2 1.76 13.75 -6.43
CA SER A 2 1.03 12.62 -5.88
C SER A 2 2.02 11.52 -5.51
N ASN A 3 2.29 11.33 -4.22
CA ASN A 3 3.14 10.23 -3.77
C ASN A 3 2.39 8.90 -3.96
N SER A 4 3.10 7.89 -4.47
CA SER A 4 2.58 6.52 -4.59
C SER A 4 2.24 5.94 -3.22
N LEU A 5 1.18 5.13 -3.19
CA LEU A 5 0.72 4.40 -2.03
C LEU A 5 1.01 2.91 -2.19
N PHE A 6 1.40 2.28 -1.09
CA PHE A 6 1.81 0.90 -1.02
C PHE A 6 1.00 0.17 0.05
N ILE A 7 0.34 -0.90 -0.34
CA ILE A 7 -0.40 -1.76 0.56
C ILE A 7 0.48 -2.93 0.98
N ASN A 8 0.74 -3.02 2.28
CA ASN A 8 1.54 -4.06 2.90
C ASN A 8 0.68 -4.97 3.75
N GLU A 9 0.96 -6.28 3.72
CA GLU A 9 0.42 -7.21 4.70
C GLU A 9 1.26 -7.15 5.99
N LYS A 10 0.58 -7.15 7.12
CA LYS A 10 1.14 -7.22 8.48
C LYS A 10 0.44 -8.35 9.20
N THR A 11 0.99 -8.78 10.34
CA THR A 11 0.41 -9.86 11.16
C THR A 11 -1.05 -9.61 11.54
N SER A 12 -1.46 -8.35 11.69
CA SER A 12 -2.80 -7.94 12.10
C SER A 12 -3.73 -7.46 10.98
N GLY A 13 -3.27 -7.46 9.71
CA GLY A 13 -4.07 -6.98 8.59
C GLY A 13 -3.23 -6.29 7.51
N PHE A 14 -3.71 -5.17 7.00
CA PHE A 14 -3.10 -4.45 5.89
C PHE A 14 -2.87 -2.98 6.24
N THR A 15 -1.73 -2.43 5.82
CA THR A 15 -1.43 -1.01 5.98
C THR A 15 -1.34 -0.30 4.64
N VAL A 16 -1.84 0.93 4.57
CA VAL A 16 -1.63 1.84 3.44
C VAL A 16 -0.52 2.80 3.81
N GLU A 17 0.62 2.72 3.12
CA GLU A 17 1.83 3.47 3.44
C GLU A 17 2.29 4.29 2.21
N PRO A 18 2.70 5.56 2.38
CA PRO A 18 3.32 6.32 1.31
C PRO A 18 4.68 5.76 0.90
N ALA A 19 5.16 6.17 -0.27
CA ALA A 19 6.54 5.94 -0.70
C ALA A 19 7.54 6.38 0.38
N HIS A 20 8.61 5.59 0.57
CA HIS A 20 9.77 5.91 1.42
C HIS A 20 9.49 6.14 2.92
N THR A 21 8.30 5.82 3.42
CA THR A 21 7.98 5.83 4.86
C THR A 21 7.35 4.50 5.28
N SER A 22 7.57 4.08 6.52
CA SER A 22 6.91 2.92 7.11
C SER A 22 5.74 3.32 8.03
N VAL A 23 5.40 4.60 8.08
CA VAL A 23 4.27 5.11 8.87
C VAL A 23 2.98 4.92 8.08
N PRO A 24 2.02 4.11 8.57
CA PRO A 24 0.77 3.88 7.87
C PRO A 24 -0.14 5.11 7.96
N LEU A 25 -0.77 5.45 6.84
CA LEU A 25 -1.89 6.39 6.80
C LEU A 25 -3.20 5.73 7.25
N ALA A 26 -3.32 4.42 7.02
CA ALA A 26 -4.46 3.63 7.43
C ALA A 26 -4.06 2.18 7.71
N THR A 27 -4.81 1.54 8.60
CA THR A 27 -4.76 0.12 8.88
C THR A 27 -6.14 -0.47 8.62
N CYS A 28 -6.19 -1.60 7.90
CA CYS A 28 -7.41 -2.27 7.49
C CYS A 28 -7.31 -3.77 7.81
N LYS A 29 -8.45 -4.46 7.90
CA LYS A 29 -8.45 -5.91 8.17
C LYS A 29 -8.21 -6.70 6.88
N THR A 30 -8.66 -6.17 5.75
CA THR A 30 -8.51 -6.82 4.45
C THR A 30 -7.80 -5.94 3.43
N GLN A 31 -7.18 -6.56 2.44
CA GLN A 31 -6.57 -5.84 1.32
C GLN A 31 -7.61 -5.05 0.52
N ALA A 32 -8.82 -5.60 0.38
CA ALA A 32 -9.91 -4.94 -0.33
C ALA A 32 -10.33 -3.63 0.36
N GLU A 33 -10.42 -3.64 1.70
CA GLU A 33 -10.65 -2.43 2.50
C GLU A 33 -9.53 -1.40 2.32
N ALA A 34 -8.27 -1.84 2.32
CA ALA A 34 -7.12 -0.94 2.11
C ALA A 34 -7.15 -0.30 0.71
N ILE A 35 -7.49 -1.07 -0.33
CA ILE A 35 -7.67 -0.55 -1.70
C ILE A 35 -8.81 0.45 -1.76
N ALA A 36 -9.96 0.11 -1.18
CA ALA A 36 -11.12 0.99 -1.15
C ALA A 36 -10.83 2.30 -0.41
N TRP A 37 -10.13 2.20 0.73
CA TRP A 37 -9.70 3.37 1.50
C TRP A 37 -8.74 4.25 0.69
N ALA A 38 -7.73 3.67 0.03
CA ALA A 38 -6.76 4.42 -0.76
C ALA A 38 -7.42 5.13 -1.96
N LYS A 39 -8.30 4.43 -2.70
CA LYS A 39 -9.02 5.02 -3.84
C LYS A 39 -9.98 6.14 -3.42
N LYS A 40 -10.59 6.03 -2.24
CA LYS A 40 -11.48 7.05 -1.69
C LYS A 40 -10.73 8.31 -1.21
N ASN A 41 -9.64 8.14 -0.48
CA ASN A 41 -8.94 9.26 0.18
C ASN A 41 -7.80 9.86 -0.66
N HIS A 42 -7.21 9.07 -1.57
CA HIS A 42 -6.10 9.47 -2.42
C HIS A 42 -6.33 9.08 -3.89
N PRO A 43 -7.40 9.58 -4.53
CA PRO A 43 -7.79 9.17 -5.88
C PRO A 43 -6.75 9.47 -6.96
N ALA A 44 -5.87 10.45 -6.72
CA ALA A 44 -4.81 10.85 -7.66
C ALA A 44 -3.47 10.14 -7.44
N SER A 45 -3.33 9.30 -6.40
CA SER A 45 -2.09 8.59 -6.09
C SER A 45 -2.04 7.22 -6.76
N PRO A 46 -0.95 6.87 -7.45
CA PRO A 46 -0.73 5.49 -7.89
C PRO A 46 -0.76 4.53 -6.71
N LEU A 47 -1.51 3.43 -6.83
CA LEU A 47 -1.65 2.43 -5.79
C LEU A 47 -0.92 1.15 -6.16
N HIS A 48 -0.19 0.60 -5.21
CA HIS A 48 0.62 -0.60 -5.37
C HIS A 48 0.30 -1.59 -4.26
N VAL A 49 0.27 -2.87 -4.61
CA VAL A 49 0.12 -4.00 -3.67
C VAL A 49 1.34 -4.90 -3.81
N ALA A 50 1.85 -5.42 -2.70
CA ALA A 50 2.97 -6.36 -2.72
C ALA A 50 2.59 -7.63 -3.51
N ARG A 51 3.47 -8.11 -4.39
CA ARG A 51 3.30 -9.37 -5.11
C ARG A 51 3.45 -10.58 -4.19
N VAL A 52 4.33 -10.45 -3.19
CA VAL A 52 4.63 -11.47 -2.21
C VAL A 52 4.62 -10.82 -0.83
N ARG A 53 3.93 -11.43 0.14
CA ARG A 53 3.63 -10.84 1.46
C ARG A 53 4.82 -10.26 2.21
N HIS A 54 5.99 -10.90 2.08
CA HIS A 54 7.21 -10.52 2.79
C HIS A 54 8.14 -9.59 2.00
N LEU A 55 7.84 -9.35 0.71
CA LEU A 55 8.61 -8.44 -0.13
C LEU A 55 8.00 -7.04 -0.07
N ASN A 56 8.39 -6.28 0.97
CA ASN A 56 7.83 -4.98 1.30
C ASN A 56 8.79 -3.79 1.12
N ASP A 57 9.97 -4.02 0.53
CA ASP A 57 10.87 -2.93 0.18
C ASP A 57 10.28 -2.10 -0.97
N LYS A 58 9.81 -0.89 -0.63
CA LYS A 58 9.21 0.08 -1.56
C LYS A 58 10.21 0.63 -2.59
N ARG A 59 11.50 0.35 -2.43
CA ARG A 59 12.57 0.76 -3.36
C ARG A 59 12.76 -0.22 -4.52
N ILE A 60 12.19 -1.42 -4.45
CA ILE A 60 12.35 -2.47 -5.47
C ILE A 60 11.03 -2.60 -6.23
N PRO A 61 10.89 -2.02 -7.44
CA PRO A 61 9.63 -1.98 -8.18
C PRO A 61 9.02 -3.36 -8.47
N ASP A 62 9.87 -4.36 -8.69
CA ASP A 62 9.46 -5.74 -9.00
C ASP A 62 8.70 -6.43 -7.87
N HIS A 63 8.85 -5.96 -6.64
CA HIS A 63 8.08 -6.46 -5.49
C HIS A 63 6.60 -6.07 -5.57
N TRP A 64 6.23 -5.16 -6.48
CA TRP A 64 4.93 -4.50 -6.46
C TRP A 64 4.15 -4.74 -7.76
N ARG A 65 2.82 -4.73 -7.63
CA ARG A 65 1.88 -4.64 -8.75
C ARG A 65 0.99 -3.41 -8.58
N LYS A 66 0.68 -2.73 -9.67
CA LYS A 66 -0.25 -1.59 -9.67
C LYS A 66 -1.71 -2.09 -9.54
N VAL A 67 -2.57 -1.32 -8.88
CA VAL A 67 -3.98 -1.64 -8.58
C VAL A 67 -4.92 -0.45 -8.84
#